data_AF-L7WDB8-F1
#
_entry.id   AF-L7WDB8-F1
#
_cell.length_a   1.000
_cell.length_b   1.000
_cell.length_c   1.000
_cell.angle_alpha   90.00
_cell.angle_beta   90.00
_cell.angle_gamma   90.00
#
_symmetry.space_group_name_H-M   'P 1'
#
loop_
_entity.id
_entity.type
_entity.pdbx_description
1 polymer ?
#
loop_
_entity_poly.entity_id
_entity_poly.type
_entity_poly.pdbx_seq_one_letter_code
_entity_poly.pdbx_strand_id
1 'polypeptide(L)' 'MLTMQKNPDTFHTDLTQLERLEKRYCSLMKQSFEAALKDRDYSDALNDKALEIKEDIDLIRSKICSD' A
#
# COMPACT_ATOMS: atom_id res chain seq x y z
N MET A 1 28.80 19.34 -0.33
CA MET A 1 27.76 18.34 -0.01
C MET A 1 26.47 19.08 0.24
N LEU A 2 25.47 18.97 -0.64
CA LEU A 2 24.15 19.60 -0.44
C LEU A 2 23.32 18.68 0.45
N THR A 3 23.08 19.09 1.69
CA THR A 3 22.08 18.47 2.56
C THR A 3 20.70 18.88 2.04
N MET A 4 20.03 17.95 1.35
CA MET A 4 18.64 18.16 0.95
C MET A 4 17.76 18.10 2.19
N GLN A 5 17.34 19.27 2.67
CA GLN A 5 16.32 19.43 3.68
C GLN A 5 14.99 18.93 3.08
N LYS A 6 14.53 17.73 3.46
CA LYS A 6 13.19 17.24 3.14
C LYS A 6 12.16 18.21 3.75
N ASN A 7 11.26 18.74 2.92
CA ASN A 7 10.19 19.61 3.39
C ASN A 7 9.24 18.81 4.31
N PRO A 8 8.85 19.34 5.48
CA PRO A 8 7.95 18.66 6.42
C PRO A 8 6.58 18.34 5.80
N ASP A 9 6.14 19.12 4.81
CA ASP A 9 4.88 18.89 4.09
C ASP A 9 4.89 17.61 3.25
N THR A 10 6.07 17.20 2.75
CA THR A 10 6.22 15.98 1.95
C THR A 10 6.07 14.73 2.82
N PHE A 11 6.59 14.78 4.05
CA PHE A 11 6.48 13.68 5.01
C PHE A 11 5.02 13.43 5.45
N HIS A 12 4.26 14.50 5.72
CA HIS A 12 2.85 14.40 6.07
C HIS A 12 2.01 13.81 4.92
N THR A 13 2.37 14.18 3.67
CA THR A 13 1.72 13.67 2.46
C THR A 13 2.01 12.17 2.27
N ASP A 14 3.26 11.75 2.42
CA ASP A 14 3.68 10.35 2.29
C ASP A 14 3.00 9.46 3.35
N LEU A 15 2.89 9.92 4.60
CA LEU A 15 2.16 9.21 5.67
C LEU A 15 0.66 9.07 5.36
N THR A 16 0.03 10.16 4.91
CA THR A 16 -1.41 10.12 4.56
C THR A 16 -1.67 9.17 3.39
N GLN A 17 -0.76 9.14 2.40
CA GLN A 17 -0.82 8.20 1.29
C GLN A 17 -0.64 6.76 1.75
N LEU A 18 0.33 6.51 2.64
CA LEU A 18 0.58 5.19 3.23
C LEU A 18 -0.68 4.64 3.91
N GLU A 19 -1.32 5.43 4.78
CA GLU A 19 -2.55 5.02 5.48
C GLU A 19 -3.69 4.66 4.52
N ARG A 20 -3.82 5.40 3.41
CA ARG A 20 -4.84 5.13 2.39
C ARG A 20 -4.60 3.81 1.68
N LEU A 21 -3.34 3.55 1.31
CA LEU A 21 -2.96 2.31 0.65
C LEU A 21 -3.12 1.11 1.60
N GLU A 22 -2.73 1.23 2.87
CA GLU A 22 -2.92 0.17 3.87
C GLU A 22 -4.40 -0.18 4.08
N LYS A 23 -5.27 0.83 4.18
CA LYS A 23 -6.73 0.62 4.25
C LYS A 23 -7.25 -0.10 3.00
N ARG A 24 -6.78 0.29 1.81
CA ARG A 24 -7.20 -0.33 0.55
C ARG A 24 -6.71 -1.77 0.44
N TYR A 25 -5.46 -2.04 0.79
CA TYR A 25 -4.87 -3.38 0.85
C TYR A 25 -5.70 -4.31 1.73
N CYS A 26 -5.96 -3.91 2.99
CA CYS A 26 -6.76 -4.69 3.92
C CYS A 26 -8.18 -4.97 3.39
N SER A 27 -8.80 -3.97 2.76
CA SER A 27 -10.14 -4.12 2.16
C SER A 27 -10.15 -5.13 1.01
N LEU A 28 -9.14 -5.10 0.15
CA LEU A 28 -9.03 -6.04 -0.98
C LEU A 28 -8.72 -7.46 -0.51
N MET A 29 -7.81 -7.64 0.46
CA MET A 29 -7.53 -8.97 1.00
C MET A 29 -8.71 -9.58 1.73
N LYS A 30 -9.52 -8.76 2.42
CA LYS A 30 -10.78 -9.24 3.00
C LYS A 30 -11.74 -9.72 1.91
N GLN A 31 -11.88 -8.94 0.83
CA GLN A 31 -12.76 -9.29 -0.28
C GLN A 31 -12.28 -10.53 -1.05
N SER A 32 -10.96 -10.70 -1.25
CA SER A 32 -10.42 -11.89 -1.92
C SER A 32 -10.73 -13.14 -1.09
N PHE A 33 -10.51 -13.09 0.22
CA PHE A 33 -10.85 -14.20 1.11
C PHE A 33 -12.34 -14.55 1.09
N GLU A 34 -13.23 -13.55 1.11
CA GLU A 34 -14.68 -13.76 1.01
C GLU A 34 -15.10 -14.32 -0.35
N ALA A 35 -14.39 -13.95 -1.42
CA ALA A 35 -14.64 -14.42 -2.78
C ALA A 35 -14.12 -15.85 -3.04
N ALA A 36 -13.04 -16.27 -2.38
CA ALA A 36 -12.35 -17.53 -2.66
C ALA A 36 -13.23 -18.78 -2.58
N LEU A 37 -14.31 -18.74 -1.78
CA LEU A 37 -15.26 -19.85 -1.64
C LEU A 37 -16.31 -19.91 -2.76
N LYS A 38 -16.48 -18.84 -3.53
CA LYS A 38 -17.55 -18.69 -4.53
C LYS A 38 -17.00 -18.57 -5.95
N ASP A 39 -15.94 -17.80 -6.10
CA ASP A 39 -15.33 -17.47 -7.38
C ASP A 39 -13.82 -17.30 -7.16
N ARG A 40 -13.07 -18.33 -7.57
CA ARG A 40 -11.63 -18.38 -7.41
C ARG A 40 -10.93 -17.35 -8.30
N ASP A 41 -11.34 -17.22 -9.55
CA ASP A 41 -10.69 -16.31 -10.50
C ASP A 41 -10.86 -14.85 -10.05
N TYR A 42 -12.06 -14.51 -9.54
CA TYR A 42 -12.31 -13.21 -8.95
C TYR A 42 -11.50 -12.97 -7.67
N SER A 43 -11.39 -13.98 -6.80
CA SER A 43 -10.54 -13.93 -5.60
C SER A 43 -9.07 -13.68 -5.97
N ASP A 44 -8.54 -14.43 -6.93
CA ASP A 44 -7.15 -14.33 -7.38
C ASP A 44 -6.91 -12.93 -7.97
N ALA A 45 -7.83 -12.41 -8.80
CA ALA A 45 -7.74 -11.05 -9.33
C ALA A 45 -7.78 -9.94 -8.26
N LEU A 46 -8.50 -10.14 -7.15
CA LEU A 46 -8.51 -9.21 -6.01
C LEU A 46 -7.20 -9.30 -5.21
N ASN A 47 -6.69 -10.51 -5.03
CA ASN A 47 -5.42 -10.77 -4.35
C ASN A 47 -4.25 -10.13 -5.12
N ASP A 48 -4.21 -10.29 -6.44
CA ASP A 48 -3.15 -9.70 -7.29
C ASP A 48 -3.13 -8.17 -7.17
N LYS A 49 -4.29 -7.52 -7.23
CA LYS A 49 -4.41 -6.06 -7.00
C LYS A 49 -3.95 -5.65 -5.60
N ALA A 50 -4.22 -6.48 -4.59
CA ALA A 50 -3.75 -6.20 -3.24
C ALA A 50 -2.22 -6.34 -3.15
N LEU A 51 -1.62 -7.29 -3.87
CA LEU A 51 -0.17 -7.43 -3.92
C LEU A 51 0.51 -6.23 -4.61
N GLU A 52 -0.06 -5.70 -5.70
CA GLU A 52 0.41 -4.46 -6.33
C GLU A 52 0.44 -3.29 -5.33
N ILE A 53 -0.65 -3.11 -4.57
CA ILE A 53 -0.72 -2.07 -3.52
C ILE A 53 0.29 -2.32 -2.41
N LYS A 54 0.60 -3.58 -2.09
CA LYS A 54 1.60 -3.92 -1.08
C LYS A 54 2.99 -3.48 -1.52
N GLU A 55 3.33 -3.62 -2.80
CA GLU A 55 4.59 -3.12 -3.35
C GLU A 55 4.71 -1.59 -3.19
N ASP A 56 3.63 -0.85 -3.45
CA ASP A 56 3.58 0.60 -3.23
C ASP A 56 3.76 0.98 -1.74
N ILE A 57 3.11 0.23 -0.84
CA ILE A 57 3.24 0.40 0.62
C ILE A 57 4.70 0.20 1.04
N ASP A 58 5.33 -0.87 0.56
CA ASP A 58 6.72 -1.21 0.92
C ASP A 58 7.70 -0.16 0.39
N LEU A 59 7.46 0.38 -0.81
CA LEU A 59 8.23 1.50 -1.37
C LEU A 59 8.13 2.76 -0.50
N ILE A 60 6.91 3.15 -0.10
CA ILE A 60 6.68 4.34 0.73
C ILE A 60 7.29 4.15 2.12
N ARG A 61 7.13 2.96 2.73
CA ARG A 61 7.78 2.64 4.01
C ARG A 61 9.29 2.72 3.91
N SER A 62 9.89 2.20 2.84
CA SER A 62 11.34 2.33 2.62
C SER A 62 11.76 3.79 2.53
N LYS A 63 10.99 4.64 1.85
CA LYS A 63 11.26 6.09 1.73
C LYS A 63 11.18 6.83 3.06
N ILE A 64 10.30 6.37 3.96
CA ILE A 64 10.11 6.92 5.32
C ILE A 64 11.18 6.41 6.29
N CYS A 65 11.53 5.11 6.25
CA CYS A 65 12.45 4.47 7.20
C CYS A 65 13.93 4.50 6.80
N SER A 66 14.27 4.92 5.59
CA SER A 66 15.68 5.12 5.16
C SER A 66 16.24 6.49 5.56
N ASP A 67 15.56 7.21 6.46
CA ASP A 67 16.04 8.39 7.19
C ASP A 67 16.61 7.97 8.57
#